data_AF-A0AAU2X4U6-F1
#
_entry.id   AF-A0AAU2X4U6-F1
#
_cell.length_a   1.000
_cell.length_b   1.000
_cell.length_c   1.000
_cell.angle_alpha   90.00
_cell.angle_beta   90.00
_cell.angle_gamma   90.00
#
_symmetry.space_group_name_H-M   'P 1'
#
loop_
_entity.id
_entity.type
_entity.pdbx_description
1 polymer ?
#
loop_
_entity_poly.entity_id
_entity_poly.type
_entity_poly.pdbx_seq_one_letter_code
_entity_poly.pdbx_strand_id
1 'polypeptide(L)'
;MHNLTGRTELSITARTAPWGYQAGGTAAKLYVRTGSGMAWYDSGAVTVGPNGARLTLELTQVANIHDIREIGVAFAPAAGANGRSAVYVDELTVR
;
A
#
# COMPACT_ATOMS: atom_id res chain seq x y z
N MET A 1 5.29 -17.19 5.09
CA MET A 1 5.32 -17.23 3.61
C MET A 1 3.92 -17.51 3.13
N HIS A 2 3.43 -16.72 2.18
CA HIS A 2 2.11 -16.86 1.56
C HIS A 2 2.26 -17.15 0.07
N ASN A 3 1.42 -18.04 -0.47
CA ASN A 3 1.37 -18.34 -1.90
C ASN A 3 0.11 -17.69 -2.49
N LEU A 4 0.29 -16.74 -3.41
CA LEU A 4 -0.79 -16.04 -4.10
C LEU A 4 -0.88 -16.41 -5.60
N THR A 5 -0.35 -17.57 -6.00
CA THR A 5 -0.44 -18.04 -7.38
C THR A 5 -1.90 -18.11 -7.84
N GLY A 6 -2.17 -17.65 -9.07
CA GLY A 6 -3.52 -17.59 -9.63
C GLY A 6 -4.35 -16.38 -9.18
N ARG A 7 -3.86 -15.60 -8.22
CA ARG A 7 -4.42 -14.28 -7.85
C ARG A 7 -3.91 -13.23 -8.82
N THR A 8 -4.77 -12.30 -9.20
CA THR A 8 -4.45 -11.24 -10.16
C THR A 8 -4.37 -9.87 -9.51
N GLU A 9 -4.97 -9.70 -8.33
CA GLU A 9 -4.99 -8.41 -7.66
C GLU A 9 -4.91 -8.54 -6.13
N LEU A 10 -4.12 -7.66 -5.53
CA LEU A 10 -4.15 -7.33 -4.11
C LEU A 10 -4.62 -5.89 -3.95
N SER A 11 -5.52 -5.63 -3.01
CA SER A 11 -6.01 -4.28 -2.76
C SER A 11 -6.27 -4.01 -1.28
N ILE A 12 -6.16 -2.76 -0.88
CA ILE A 12 -6.41 -2.31 0.49
C ILE A 12 -6.92 -0.86 0.47
N THR A 13 -7.78 -0.49 1.42
CA THR A 13 -8.21 0.90 1.61
C THR A 13 -7.29 1.58 2.61
N ALA A 14 -6.62 2.66 2.22
CA ALA A 14 -5.76 3.47 3.08
C ALA A 14 -6.34 4.89 3.27
N ARG A 15 -6.29 5.42 4.49
CA ARG A 15 -6.79 6.76 4.82
C ARG A 15 -5.96 7.42 5.91
N THR A 16 -6.08 8.74 6.04
CA THR A 16 -5.48 9.52 7.14
C THR A 16 -6.57 9.98 8.11
N ALA A 17 -6.21 10.38 9.32
CA ALA A 17 -7.16 11.05 10.20
C ALA A 17 -7.63 12.41 9.62
N PRO A 18 -8.85 12.88 9.98
CA PRO A 18 -9.35 14.20 9.57
C PRO A 18 -8.68 15.37 10.32
N TRP A 19 -7.79 15.09 11.27
CA TRP A 19 -7.04 16.09 12.03
C TRP A 19 -5.56 16.13 11.61
N GLY A 20 -4.81 17.07 12.19
CA GLY A 20 -3.35 17.05 12.10
C GLY A 20 -2.69 18.02 11.12
N TYR A 21 -3.45 18.85 10.41
CA TYR A 21 -2.97 19.86 9.45
C TYR A 21 -1.91 19.31 8.49
N GLN A 22 -2.32 18.41 7.59
CA GLN A 22 -1.39 17.63 6.76
C GLN A 22 -0.86 18.37 5.51
N ALA A 23 -1.35 19.59 5.23
CA ALA A 23 -1.08 20.39 4.02
C ALA A 23 -0.99 19.56 2.73
N GLY A 24 0.22 19.36 2.18
CA GLY A 24 0.47 18.57 0.97
C GLY A 24 -0.03 17.13 1.03
N GLY A 25 -0.32 16.61 2.23
CA GLY A 25 -0.97 15.33 2.46
C GLY A 25 0.01 14.18 2.66
N THR A 26 -0.51 12.96 2.59
CA THR A 26 0.29 11.74 2.75
C THR A 26 0.19 10.93 1.46
N ALA A 27 1.32 10.53 0.88
CA ALA A 27 1.34 9.56 -0.21
C ALA A 27 1.37 8.14 0.37
N ALA A 28 0.61 7.22 -0.23
CA ALA A 28 0.57 5.81 0.16
C ALA A 28 0.70 4.89 -1.06
N LYS A 29 1.35 3.74 -0.85
CA LYS A 29 1.41 2.65 -1.84
C LYS A 29 1.33 1.28 -1.16
N LEU A 30 0.52 0.39 -1.73
CA LEU A 30 0.47 -1.02 -1.32
C LEU A 30 1.66 -1.73 -1.94
N TYR A 31 2.33 -2.57 -1.17
CA TYR A 31 3.48 -3.32 -1.65
C TYR A 31 3.47 -4.77 -1.16
N VAL A 32 4.22 -5.60 -1.88
CA VAL A 32 4.63 -6.93 -1.45
C VAL A 32 6.14 -7.10 -1.58
N ARG A 33 6.71 -8.00 -0.78
CA ARG A 33 8.08 -8.50 -0.99
C ARG A 33 8.08 -9.99 -1.22
N THR A 34 8.82 -10.45 -2.23
CA THR A 34 8.84 -11.87 -2.63
C THR A 34 10.24 -12.47 -2.63
N GLY A 35 10.29 -13.79 -2.42
CA GLY A 35 11.53 -14.56 -2.49
C GLY A 35 12.49 -14.30 -1.34
N SER A 36 13.55 -15.10 -1.25
CA SER A 36 14.66 -14.89 -0.29
C SER A 36 15.38 -13.55 -0.49
N GLY A 37 15.38 -13.03 -1.72
CA GLY A 37 15.93 -11.72 -2.06
C GLY A 37 15.07 -10.53 -1.64
N MET A 38 13.86 -10.76 -1.09
CA MET A 38 12.92 -9.71 -0.67
C MET A 38 12.64 -8.67 -1.77
N ALA A 39 12.46 -9.15 -3.01
CA ALA A 39 12.20 -8.32 -4.17
C ALA A 39 10.91 -7.50 -3.98
N TRP A 40 10.97 -6.19 -4.22
CA TRP A 40 9.90 -5.25 -3.93
C TRP A 40 9.01 -4.99 -5.16
N TYR A 41 7.69 -5.05 -4.97
CA TYR A 41 6.68 -4.69 -5.96
C TYR A 41 5.62 -3.79 -5.29
N ASP A 42 5.21 -2.70 -5.94
CA ASP A 42 4.21 -1.78 -5.37
C ASP A 42 3.22 -1.21 -6.39
N SER A 43 2.11 -0.68 -5.86
CA SER A 43 0.97 -0.14 -6.63
C SER A 43 1.25 1.22 -7.29
N GLY A 44 2.43 1.81 -7.11
CA GLY A 44 2.64 3.23 -7.28
C GLY A 44 2.05 4.06 -6.13
N ALA A 45 2.60 5.26 -5.93
CA ALA A 45 2.19 6.16 -4.85
C ALA A 45 1.01 7.03 -5.28
N VAL A 46 0.01 7.14 -4.39
CA VAL A 46 -1.13 8.05 -4.54
C VAL A 46 -1.33 8.86 -3.27
N THR A 47 -1.79 10.10 -3.40
CA THR A 47 -2.13 10.93 -2.23
C THR A 47 -3.40 10.41 -1.58
N VAL A 48 -3.34 10.15 -0.28
CA VAL A 48 -4.47 9.71 0.55
C VAL A 48 -4.85 10.79 1.55
N GLY A 49 -6.15 10.91 1.80
CA GLY A 49 -6.72 11.83 2.77
C GLY A 49 -7.78 11.16 3.65
N PRO A 50 -8.60 11.94 4.38
CA PRO A 50 -9.60 11.40 5.30
C PRO A 50 -10.69 10.55 4.65
N ASN A 51 -11.01 10.83 3.38
CA ASN A 51 -11.97 10.06 2.59
C ASN A 51 -11.43 8.68 2.16
N GLY A 52 -10.12 8.46 2.31
CA GLY A 52 -9.43 7.25 1.90
C GLY A 52 -9.24 7.10 0.39
N ALA A 53 -8.38 6.15 0.03
CA ALA A 53 -8.21 5.68 -1.34
C ALA A 53 -7.97 4.17 -1.33
N ARG A 54 -8.50 3.48 -2.35
CA ARG A 54 -8.19 2.07 -2.59
C ARG A 54 -6.86 1.98 -3.34
N LEU A 55 -5.88 1.35 -2.73
CA LEU A 55 -4.59 1.02 -3.32
C LEU A 55 -4.69 -0.36 -3.96
N THR A 56 -4.24 -0.50 -5.19
CA THR A 56 -4.38 -1.73 -5.97
C THR A 56 -3.04 -2.11 -6.59
N LEU A 57 -2.57 -3.31 -6.28
CA LEU A 57 -1.38 -3.91 -6.87
C LEU A 57 -1.81 -5.05 -7.81
N GLU A 58 -1.45 -4.93 -9.08
CA GLU A 58 -1.59 -6.02 -10.04
C GLU A 58 -0.53 -7.09 -9.76
N LEU A 59 -0.99 -8.32 -9.53
CA LEU A 59 -0.13 -9.44 -9.15
C LEU A 59 0.42 -10.23 -10.34
N THR A 60 -0.12 -10.00 -11.56
CA THR A 60 0.30 -10.71 -12.78
C THR A 60 1.77 -10.49 -13.12
N GLN A 61 2.33 -9.35 -12.71
CA GLN A 61 3.73 -8.95 -12.94
C GLN A 61 4.66 -9.25 -11.75
N VAL A 62 4.14 -9.84 -10.67
CA VAL A 62 4.92 -10.13 -9.46
C VAL A 62 5.63 -11.47 -9.63
N ALA A 63 6.96 -11.44 -9.72
CA ALA A 63 7.75 -12.66 -9.73
C ALA A 63 7.75 -13.34 -8.36
N ASN A 64 7.89 -14.67 -8.34
CA ASN A 64 7.86 -15.48 -7.13
C ASN A 64 6.60 -15.26 -6.28
N ILE A 65 5.44 -15.08 -6.92
CA ILE A 65 4.14 -14.89 -6.26
C ILE A 65 3.75 -16.05 -5.30
N HIS A 66 4.39 -17.21 -5.46
CA HIS A 66 4.24 -18.34 -4.56
C HIS A 66 5.01 -18.17 -3.23
N ASP A 67 5.94 -17.21 -3.14
CA ASP A 67 6.77 -16.91 -1.97
C ASP A 67 6.65 -15.43 -1.57
N ILE A 68 5.44 -14.99 -1.21
CA ILE A 68 5.20 -13.67 -0.63
C ILE A 68 5.62 -13.71 0.85
N ARG A 69 6.52 -12.80 1.22
CA ARG A 69 7.12 -12.72 2.56
C ARG A 69 6.68 -11.50 3.35
N GLU A 70 6.30 -10.43 2.68
CA GLU A 70 5.83 -9.19 3.29
C GLU A 70 4.68 -8.63 2.45
N ILE A 71 3.65 -8.10 3.12
CA ILE A 71 2.58 -7.32 2.52
C ILE A 71 2.42 -6.09 3.42
N GLY A 72 2.38 -4.90 2.84
CA GLY A 72 2.21 -3.69 3.65
C GLY A 72 1.80 -2.47 2.84
N VAL A 73 1.62 -1.36 3.54
CA VAL A 73 1.42 -0.05 2.95
C VAL A 73 2.56 0.86 3.38
N ALA A 74 3.26 1.44 2.40
CA ALA A 74 4.29 2.43 2.66
C ALA A 74 3.67 3.82 2.58
N PHE A 75 3.76 4.57 3.68
CA PHE A 75 3.32 5.96 3.76
C PHE A 75 4.53 6.89 3.73
N ALA A 76 4.44 7.97 2.97
CA ALA A 76 5.45 9.02 2.90
C ALA A 76 4.78 10.41 2.91
N PRO A 77 5.42 11.44 3.49
CA PRO A 77 4.94 12.81 3.33
C PRO A 77 4.90 13.19 1.85
N ALA A 78 3.79 13.75 1.38
CA ALA A 78 3.75 14.33 0.04
C ALA A 78 4.50 15.68 0.02
N ALA A 79 4.74 16.22 -1.18
CA ALA A 79 5.40 17.51 -1.32
C ALA A 79 4.59 18.61 -0.59
N GLY A 80 5.23 19.36 0.31
CA GLY A 80 4.58 20.38 1.13
C GLY A 80 3.79 19.85 2.33
N ALA A 81 3.92 18.58 2.69
CA ALA A 81 3.29 18.02 3.88
C ALA A 81 3.90 18.55 5.18
N ASN A 82 3.06 18.74 6.19
CA ASN A 82 3.45 19.15 7.54
C ASN A 82 2.51 18.53 8.59
N GLY A 83 2.73 18.86 9.87
CA GLY A 83 1.86 18.40 10.96
C GLY A 83 2.07 16.94 11.37
N ARG A 84 1.11 16.40 12.13
CA ARG A 84 1.11 15.01 12.61
C ARG A 84 -0.29 14.45 12.50
N SER A 85 -0.42 13.22 12.01
CA SER A 85 -1.70 12.55 11.82
C SER A 85 -1.63 11.08 12.26
N ALA A 86 -2.74 10.37 12.13
CA ALA A 86 -2.79 8.92 12.15
C ALA A 86 -3.09 8.38 10.74
N VAL A 87 -2.64 7.17 10.45
CA VAL A 87 -2.99 6.42 9.24
C VAL A 87 -3.81 5.21 9.62
N TYR A 88 -4.75 4.85 8.75
CA TYR A 88 -5.59 3.67 8.90
C TYR A 88 -5.56 2.87 7.62
N VAL A 89 -5.55 1.55 7.76
CA VAL A 89 -5.61 0.59 6.66
C VAL A 89 -6.68 -0.44 6.98
N ASP A 90 -7.52 -0.76 6.01
CA ASP A 90 -8.59 -1.73 6.17
C ASP A 90 -8.95 -2.37 4.83
N GLU A 91 -9.80 -3.41 4.86
CA GLU A 91 -10.38 -4.07 3.68
C GLU A 91 -9.34 -4.71 2.76
N LEU A 92 -8.29 -5.32 3.36
CA LEU A 92 -7.30 -6.07 2.60
C LEU A 92 -7.98 -7.24 1.87
N THR A 93 -7.98 -7.17 0.55
CA THR A 93 -8.62 -8.15 -0.33
C THR A 93 -7.60 -8.68 -1.34
N VAL A 94 -7.62 -10.00 -1.55
CA VAL A 94 -6.88 -10.68 -2.61
C VAL A 94 -7.86 -11.45 -3.48
N ARG A 95 -7.75 -11.30 -4.81
CA ARG A 95 -8.61 -11.97 -5.78
C ARG A 95 -7.81 -12.73 -6.81
#